data_AF-V6HPD5-F1
#
_entry.id   AF-V6HPD5-F1
#
_cell.length_a   1.000
_cell.length_b   1.000
_cell.length_c   1.000
_cell.angle_alpha   90.00
_cell.angle_beta   90.00
_cell.angle_gamma   90.00
#
_symmetry.space_group_name_H-M   'P 1'
#
loop_
_entity.id
_entity.type
_entity.pdbx_description
1 polymer ?
#
loop_
_entity_poly.entity_id
_entity_poly.type
_entity_poly.pdbx_seq_one_letter_code
_entity_poly.pdbx_strand_id
1 'polypeptide(L)'
;MNLVEDVFKRNIRITLERRRHFEEDHPEMFGQGEKIAECLSQPDQVRISKADSSVELFYKLFEATPVGRKYLCAVIKNHGDDLFLVTAYFTDKVKEGAVLYG
;
A
#
# COMPACT_ATOMS: atom_id res chain seq x y z
N MET A 1 -6.45 -10.46 -13.40
CA MET A 1 -5.21 -9.91 -12.82
C MET A 1 -5.33 -8.40 -12.93
N ASN A 2 -5.25 -7.66 -11.83
CA ASN A 2 -5.32 -6.20 -11.87
C ASN A 2 -3.91 -5.64 -11.71
N LEU A 3 -3.50 -4.76 -12.61
CA LEU A 3 -2.28 -3.98 -12.51
C LEU A 3 -2.68 -2.56 -12.11
N VAL A 4 -1.97 -2.00 -11.14
CA VAL A 4 -2.12 -0.61 -10.71
C VAL A 4 -0.79 0.08 -10.92
N GLU A 5 -0.83 1.24 -11.57
CA GLU A 5 0.37 2.07 -11.74
C GLU A 5 0.63 2.88 -10.46
N ASP A 6 1.85 2.83 -9.95
CA ASP A 6 2.27 3.66 -8.82
C ASP A 6 2.90 4.99 -9.27
N VAL A 7 3.19 5.87 -8.31
CA VAL A 7 3.78 7.20 -8.53
C VAL A 7 5.09 7.20 -9.33
N PHE A 8 5.83 6.10 -9.33
CA PHE A 8 7.06 5.93 -10.11
C PHE A 8 6.82 5.30 -11.49
N LYS A 9 5.55 5.19 -11.91
CA LYS A 9 5.12 4.57 -13.18
C LYS A 9 5.52 3.09 -13.29
N ARG A 10 5.53 2.35 -12.17
CA ARG A 10 5.75 0.91 -12.17
C ARG A 10 4.40 0.20 -12.06
N ASN A 11 4.32 -1.02 -12.59
CA ASN A 11 3.10 -1.80 -12.59
C ASN A 11 3.09 -2.71 -11.36
N ILE A 12 2.17 -2.44 -10.44
CA ILE A 12 1.97 -3.24 -9.23
C ILE A 12 0.86 -4.24 -9.46
N ARG A 13 1.21 -5.50 -9.31
CA ARG A 13 0.28 -6.63 -9.40
C ARG A 13 -0.55 -6.77 -8.15
N ILE A 14 -1.87 -6.73 -8.33
CA ILE A 14 -2.86 -7.03 -7.30
C ILE A 14 -3.71 -8.20 -7.78
N THR A 15 -3.46 -9.38 -7.23
CA THR A 15 -4.29 -10.57 -7.49
C THR A 15 -5.49 -10.60 -6.53
N LEU A 16 -6.61 -11.14 -7.00
CA LEU A 16 -7.83 -11.27 -6.18
C LEU A 16 -7.62 -12.18 -4.97
N GLU A 17 -6.81 -13.22 -5.12
CA GLU A 17 -6.43 -14.12 -4.01
C GLU A 17 -5.68 -13.37 -2.92
N ARG A 18 -4.70 -12.54 -3.31
CA ARG A 18 -3.94 -11.74 -2.36
C ARG A 18 -4.80 -10.67 -1.70
N ARG A 19 -5.71 -10.08 -2.47
CA ARG A 19 -6.72 -9.14 -1.97
C ARG A 19 -7.58 -9.76 -0.89
N ARG A 20 -8.19 -10.92 -1.17
CA ARG A 20 -8.96 -11.67 -0.17
C ARG A 20 -8.14 -11.96 1.08
N HIS A 21 -6.90 -12.40 0.92
CA HIS A 21 -6.05 -12.73 2.07
C HIS A 21 -5.83 -11.55 3.02
N PHE A 22 -5.59 -10.34 2.52
CA PHE A 22 -5.45 -9.17 3.41
C PHE A 22 -6.78 -8.56 3.82
N GLU A 23 -7.86 -8.73 3.04
CA GLU A 23 -9.22 -8.34 3.46
C GLU A 23 -9.75 -9.23 4.59
N GLU A 24 -9.35 -10.51 4.63
CA GLU A 24 -9.66 -11.43 5.72
C GLU A 24 -8.87 -11.09 7.00
N ASP A 25 -7.60 -10.70 6.87
CA ASP A 25 -6.76 -10.26 8.00
C ASP A 25 -7.16 -8.86 8.50
N HIS A 26 -7.63 -8.00 7.59
CA HIS A 26 -8.01 -6.60 7.84
C HIS A 26 -9.40 -6.31 7.24
N PRO A 27 -10.50 -6.59 7.96
CA PRO A 27 -11.86 -6.40 7.45
C PRO A 27 -12.18 -4.94 7.10
N GLU A 28 -11.48 -3.98 7.71
CA GLU A 28 -11.56 -2.54 7.38
C GLU A 28 -11.10 -2.19 5.96
N MET A 29 -10.33 -3.06 5.31
CA MET A 29 -9.87 -2.89 3.93
C MET A 29 -10.89 -3.36 2.89
N PHE A 30 -11.96 -4.03 3.33
CA PHE A 30 -12.99 -4.51 2.44
C PHE A 30 -13.61 -3.36 1.64
N GLY A 31 -13.60 -3.47 0.32
CA GLY A 31 -14.10 -2.41 -0.56
C GLY A 31 -13.23 -1.15 -0.64
N GLN A 32 -12.05 -1.11 0.00
CA GLN A 32 -11.13 0.03 -0.07
C GLN A 32 -10.17 -0.04 -1.27
N GLY A 33 -10.48 -0.87 -2.28
CA GLY A 33 -9.63 -1.06 -3.46
C GLY A 33 -9.30 0.23 -4.21
N GLU A 34 -10.25 1.17 -4.29
CA GLU A 34 -10.02 2.49 -4.89
C GLU A 34 -9.00 3.32 -4.09
N LYS A 35 -9.09 3.31 -2.75
CA LYS A 35 -8.12 4.01 -1.89
C LYS A 35 -6.73 3.39 -1.97
N ILE A 36 -6.64 2.07 -2.11
CA ILE A 36 -5.35 1.41 -2.35
C ILE A 36 -4.77 1.89 -3.67
N ALA A 37 -5.56 1.91 -4.75
CA ALA A 37 -5.09 2.36 -6.05
C ALA A 37 -4.64 3.84 -6.01
N GLU A 38 -5.41 4.69 -5.32
CA GLU A 38 -5.08 6.09 -5.12
C GLU A 38 -3.83 6.29 -4.25
N CYS A 39 -3.63 5.46 -3.23
CA CYS A 39 -2.42 5.44 -2.40
C CYS A 39 -1.17 5.07 -3.20
N LEU A 40 -1.30 4.15 -4.16
CA LEU A 40 -0.17 3.75 -5.00
C LEU A 40 0.15 4.82 -6.05
N SER A 41 -0.88 5.36 -6.72
CA SER A 41 -0.72 6.35 -7.79
C SER A 41 -0.31 7.73 -7.26
N GLN A 42 -0.86 8.13 -6.11
CA GLN A 42 -0.60 9.43 -5.47
C GLN A 42 -0.39 9.26 -3.95
N PRO A 43 0.70 8.63 -3.51
CA PRO A 43 1.05 8.54 -2.10
C PRO A 43 1.45 9.91 -1.56
N ASP A 44 1.18 10.15 -0.29
CA ASP A 44 1.80 11.26 0.46
C ASP A 44 3.27 10.95 0.71
N GLN A 45 3.58 9.69 1.01
CA GLN A 45 4.93 9.29 1.35
C GLN A 45 5.18 7.83 0.99
N VAL A 46 6.38 7.53 0.51
CA VAL A 46 6.86 6.18 0.26
C VAL A 46 8.12 5.96 1.07
N ARG A 47 8.17 4.87 1.82
CA ARG A 47 9.32 4.49 2.65
C ARG A 47 9.79 3.10 2.33
N ILE A 48 11.09 2.86 2.35
CA ILE A 48 11.65 1.51 2.34
C ILE A 48 11.68 0.99 3.79
N SER A 49 11.25 -0.26 3.98
CA SER A 49 11.35 -0.95 5.25
C SER A 49 12.81 -1.10 5.70
N LYS A 50 13.11 -0.77 6.97
CA LYS A 50 14.46 -0.97 7.53
C LYS A 50 14.88 -2.44 7.59
N ALA A 51 13.90 -3.34 7.73
CA ALA A 51 14.16 -4.77 7.85
C ALA A 51 14.41 -5.44 6.49
N ASP A 52 13.83 -4.89 5.41
CA ASP A 52 13.79 -5.54 4.11
C ASP A 52 13.81 -4.45 3.03
N SER A 53 14.95 -4.28 2.35
CA SER A 53 15.10 -3.24 1.33
C SER A 53 14.26 -3.48 0.07
N SER A 54 13.76 -4.71 -0.10
CA SER A 54 12.80 -5.09 -1.14
C SER A 54 11.35 -4.76 -0.79
N VAL A 55 11.07 -4.19 0.39
CA VAL A 55 9.72 -3.84 0.81
C VAL A 55 9.56 -2.33 0.84
N GLU A 56 8.62 -1.86 0.03
CA GLU A 56 8.22 -0.46 -0.11
C GLU A 56 6.86 -0.25 0.58
N LEU A 57 6.79 0.76 1.43
CA LEU A 57 5.63 1.11 2.24
C LEU A 57 5.07 2.43 1.72
N PHE A 58 3.91 2.36 1.06
CA PHE A 58 3.19 3.51 0.55
C PHE A 58 2.22 4.00 1.61
N TYR A 59 2.28 5.29 1.93
CA TYR A 59 1.44 5.95 2.91
C TYR A 59 0.63 7.04 2.23
N LYS A 60 -0.68 7.00 2.46
CA LYS A 60 -1.58 8.08 2.09
C LYS A 60 -2.54 8.39 3.22
N LEU A 61 -2.64 9.66 3.59
CA LEU A 61 -3.59 10.09 4.60
C LEU A 61 -4.97 10.22 3.99
N PHE A 62 -5.95 9.52 4.55
CA PHE A 62 -7.34 9.68 4.19
C PHE A 62 -8.09 10.35 5.34
N GLU A 63 -8.73 11.47 5.05
CA GLU A 63 -9.56 12.19 6.03
C GLU A 63 -10.83 11.40 6.38
N ALA A 64 -11.38 10.66 5.42
CA ALA A 64 -12.55 9.82 5.58
C ALA A 64 -12.24 8.34 5.31
N THR A 65 -12.04 7.56 6.37
CA THR A 65 -11.95 6.09 6.34
C THR A 65 -13.04 5.46 7.22
N PRO A 66 -13.32 4.16 7.09
CA PRO A 66 -14.27 3.46 7.98
C PRO A 66 -13.94 3.63 9.47
N VAL A 67 -12.67 3.91 9.78
CA VAL A 67 -12.12 4.07 11.13
C VAL A 67 -11.66 5.51 11.42
N GLY A 68 -12.21 6.51 10.68
CA GLY A 68 -11.92 7.93 10.85
C GLY A 68 -10.76 8.45 10.01
N ARG A 69 -10.00 9.43 10.51
CA ARG A 69 -8.80 9.94 9.81
C ARG A 69 -7.61 9.02 10.08
N LYS A 70 -7.16 8.27 9.07
CA LYS A 70 -6.03 7.32 9.18
C LYS A 70 -5.18 7.33 7.92
N TYR A 71 -3.92 6.93 8.07
CA TYR A 71 -3.06 6.61 6.93
C TYR A 71 -3.39 5.22 6.41
N LEU A 72 -3.60 5.08 5.11
CA LEU A 72 -3.56 3.79 4.44
C LEU A 72 -2.10 3.45 4.16
N CYS A 73 -1.63 2.35 4.74
CA CYS A 73 -0.32 1.78 4.48
C CYS A 73 -0.45 0.62 3.50
N ALA A 74 0.00 0.78 2.25
CA ALA A 74 0.08 -0.30 1.28
C ALA A 74 1.51 -0.85 1.22
N VAL A 75 1.66 -2.14 1.47
CA VAL A 75 2.96 -2.83 1.54
C VAL A 75 3.22 -3.52 0.21
N ILE A 76 4.19 -3.01 -0.54
CA ILE A 76 4.59 -3.53 -1.84
C ILE A 76 5.90 -4.27 -1.69
N LYS A 77 5.98 -5.48 -2.24
CA LYS A 77 7.24 -6.20 -2.34
C LYS A 77 7.76 -6.10 -3.76
N ASN A 78 8.98 -5.61 -3.87
CA ASN A 78 9.71 -5.42 -5.10
C ASN A 78 10.69 -6.60 -5.27
N HIS A 79 10.35 -7.49 -6.20
CA HIS A 79 11.19 -8.63 -6.60
C HIS A 79 11.95 -8.33 -7.91
N GLY A 80 12.41 -7.08 -8.08
CA GLY A 80 13.17 -6.62 -9.24
C GLY A 80 12.26 -6.26 -10.41
N ASP A 81 11.68 -7.29 -11.06
CA ASP A 81 10.82 -7.13 -12.24
C ASP A 81 9.32 -7.35 -11.92
N ASP A 82 9.01 -7.98 -10.78
CA ASP A 82 7.65 -8.20 -10.31
C ASP A 82 7.42 -7.42 -9.01
N LEU A 83 6.55 -6.40 -9.09
CA LEU A 83 6.04 -5.69 -7.93
C LEU A 83 4.63 -6.19 -7.61
N PHE A 84 4.39 -6.57 -6.36
CA PHE A 84 3.07 -7.01 -5.94
C PHE A 84 2.69 -6.49 -4.56
N LEU A 85 1.39 -6.26 -4.37
CA LEU A 85 0.82 -5.87 -3.09
C LEU A 85 0.84 -7.06 -2.12
N VAL A 86 1.59 -6.94 -1.04
CA VAL A 86 1.67 -7.97 0.01
C VAL A 86 0.44 -7.90 0.91
N THR A 87 0.18 -6.71 1.46
CA THR A 87 -0.93 -6.40 2.37
C THR A 87 -1.18 -4.88 2.37
N ALA A 88 -2.34 -4.45 2.84
CA ALA A 88 -2.65 -3.06 3.10
C ALA A 88 -3.51 -2.96 4.38
N TYR A 89 -3.35 -1.88 5.14
CA TYR A 89 -4.08 -1.64 6.39
C TYR A 89 -4.11 -0.15 6.75
N PHE A 90 -5.03 0.26 7.61
CA PHE A 90 -5.04 1.61 8.16
C PHE A 90 -4.16 1.71 9.41
N THR A 91 -3.50 2.86 9.59
CA THR A 91 -2.65 3.14 10.74
C THR A 91 -2.64 4.64 11.05
N ASP A 92 -2.46 5.00 12.33
CA ASP A 92 -2.25 6.41 12.73
C ASP A 92 -0.81 6.87 12.53
N LYS A 93 0.13 5.93 12.41
CA LYS A 93 1.57 6.23 12.45
C LYS A 93 2.26 5.74 11.20
N VAL A 94 3.03 6.64 10.59
CA VAL A 94 3.95 6.27 9.52
C VAL A 94 5.19 5.61 10.14
N LYS A 95 5.53 4.38 9.70
CA LYS A 95 6.68 3.64 10.26
C LYS A 95 8.00 4.32 9.89
N GLU A 96 8.95 4.33 10.82
CA GLU A 96 10.30 4.85 10.56
C GLU A 96 11.04 3.98 9.54
N GLY A 97 11.58 4.61 8.49
CA GLY A 97 12.22 3.95 7.35
C GLY A 97 12.96 4.97 6.50
N ALA A 98 13.68 4.50 5.48
CA ALA A 98 14.29 5.39 4.51
C ALA A 98 13.17 6.01 3.65
N VAL A 99 13.06 7.33 3.65
CA VAL A 99 12.08 8.03 2.80
C VAL A 99 12.57 7.95 1.36
N LEU A 100 11.75 7.36 0.51
CA LEU A 100 12.01 7.24 -0.93
C LEU A 100 11.27 8.33 -1.72
N TYR A 101 10.13 8.77 -1.22
CA TYR A 101 9.30 9.84 -1.79
C TYR A 101 8.45 10.48 -0.70
N GLY A 102 8.24 11.80 -0.75
CA GLY A 102 7.43 12.56 0.19
C GLY A 102 7.94 13.98 0.39
#